data_AF-A0AAV1Z1X2-F1
#
_entry.id   AF-A0AAV1Z1X2-F1
#
_cell.length_a   1.000
_cell.length_b   1.000
_cell.length_c   1.000
_cell.angle_alpha   90.00
_cell.angle_beta   90.00
_cell.angle_gamma   90.00
#
_symmetry.space_group_name_H-M   'P 1'
#
loop_
_entity.id
_entity.type
_entity.pdbx_description
1 polymer ?
#
loop_
_entity_poly.entity_id
_entity_poly.type
_entity_poly.pdbx_seq_one_letter_code
_entity_poly.pdbx_strand_id
1 'polypeptide(L)'
;MSTTHEQGICQNDSDCMNGGTCRRMKGNEHTCHCTENFGGIRCEVNLSCIGIDQSCRIMNAVCVVIDNHAICECPNGTLYHRKSGLCEDICDPRKCLHGKCEIIENTYKCNCEQGYTGNHCDEKEKGNHENFVPWFTVIASINLFVCVLLIGMFCVVCQIKSSISSS
;
A
#
# COMPACT_ATOMS: atom_id res chain seq x y z
N MET A 1 -54.48 14.16 21.21
CA MET A 1 -53.95 12.79 21.41
C MET A 1 -53.91 12.11 20.05
N SER A 2 -52.77 12.19 19.35
CA SER A 2 -52.57 11.51 18.06
C SER A 2 -51.56 10.39 18.30
N THR A 3 -52.05 9.18 18.49
CA THR A 3 -51.22 7.97 18.62
C THR A 3 -51.74 6.95 17.63
N THR A 4 -51.12 6.90 16.46
CA THR A 4 -51.02 5.71 15.62
C THR A 4 -49.88 5.97 14.66
N HIS A 5 -48.67 5.71 15.14
CA HIS A 5 -47.50 5.55 14.29
C HIS A 5 -47.76 4.27 13.49
N GLU A 6 -48.26 4.40 12.27
CA GLU A 6 -48.53 3.29 11.37
C GLU A 6 -47.19 2.77 10.84
N GLN A 7 -46.52 1.98 11.68
CA GLN A 7 -45.26 1.31 11.40
C GLN A 7 -45.53 0.12 10.47
N GLY A 8 -44.85 0.05 9.32
CA GLY A 8 -44.73 -1.20 8.55
C GLY A 8 -44.88 -1.19 7.03
N ILE A 9 -44.72 -0.06 6.34
CA ILE A 9 -44.80 -0.01 4.87
C ILE A 9 -43.55 0.70 4.36
N CYS A 10 -42.93 0.21 3.28
CA CYS A 10 -41.87 0.93 2.55
C CYS A 10 -42.40 2.31 2.14
N GLN A 11 -42.25 3.31 3.00
CA GLN A 11 -42.77 4.66 2.80
C GLN A 11 -41.67 5.59 2.28
N ASN A 12 -40.41 5.24 2.53
CA ASN A 12 -39.21 5.88 1.96
C ASN A 12 -38.05 4.88 1.86
N ASP A 13 -37.07 5.17 1.01
CA ASP A 13 -35.77 4.47 0.96
C ASP A 13 -34.98 4.48 2.30
N SER A 14 -35.51 5.12 3.35
CA SER A 14 -34.93 5.21 4.69
C SER A 14 -35.16 3.97 5.59
N ASP A 15 -36.05 3.06 5.20
CA ASP A 15 -36.33 1.86 6.00
C ASP A 15 -35.18 0.86 5.92
N CYS A 16 -34.51 0.78 4.76
CA CYS A 16 -33.33 -0.03 4.52
C CYS A 16 -32.09 0.87 4.39
N MET A 17 -31.04 0.57 5.15
CA MET A 17 -29.77 1.30 5.15
C MET A 17 -28.85 0.79 4.02
N ASN A 18 -27.75 1.51 3.79
CA ASN A 18 -26.63 1.07 2.95
C ASN A 18 -27.03 0.65 1.53
N GLY A 19 -28.02 1.33 0.93
CA GLY A 19 -28.48 1.05 -0.44
C GLY A 19 -29.38 -0.18 -0.57
N GLY A 20 -29.83 -0.77 0.55
CA GLY A 20 -30.78 -1.87 0.53
C GLY A 20 -32.12 -1.47 -0.09
N THR A 21 -32.75 -2.41 -0.80
CA THR A 21 -34.07 -2.19 -1.43
C THR A 21 -35.19 -2.69 -0.53
N CYS A 22 -36.15 -1.83 -0.21
CA CYS A 22 -37.31 -2.21 0.59
C CYS A 22 -38.37 -2.96 -0.24
N ARG A 23 -38.80 -4.13 0.22
CA ARG A 23 -39.88 -4.92 -0.40
C ARG A 23 -41.06 -5.06 0.57
N ARG A 24 -42.24 -4.61 0.14
CA ARG A 24 -43.49 -4.80 0.90
C ARG A 24 -43.90 -6.28 0.93
N MET A 25 -44.38 -6.73 2.09
CA MET A 25 -44.95 -8.05 2.32
C MET A 25 -46.48 -7.93 2.49
N LYS A 26 -47.17 -9.01 2.90
CA LYS A 26 -48.62 -8.97 3.15
C LYS A 26 -48.91 -8.21 4.45
N GLY A 27 -49.90 -7.32 4.45
CA GLY A 27 -50.24 -6.50 5.62
C GLY A 27 -49.27 -5.32 5.81
N ASN A 28 -49.03 -4.90 7.05
CA ASN A 28 -48.08 -3.84 7.41
C ASN A 28 -46.69 -4.41 7.71
N GLU A 29 -46.21 -5.34 6.87
CA GLU A 29 -44.87 -5.91 7.00
C GLU A 29 -44.02 -5.56 5.77
N HIS A 30 -42.72 -5.35 5.99
CA HIS A 30 -41.75 -5.11 4.93
C HIS A 30 -40.44 -5.86 5.24
N THR A 31 -39.64 -6.09 4.21
CA THR A 31 -38.32 -6.72 4.32
C THR A 31 -37.31 -5.98 3.47
N CYS A 32 -36.06 -5.91 3.93
CA CYS A 32 -34.98 -5.28 3.19
C CYS A 32 -34.18 -6.33 2.41
N HIS A 33 -33.96 -6.06 1.13
CA HIS A 33 -33.00 -6.78 0.32
C HIS A 33 -31.67 -6.01 0.34
N CYS A 34 -30.68 -6.53 1.06
CA CYS A 34 -29.41 -5.85 1.26
C CYS A 34 -28.48 -6.01 0.05
N THR A 35 -27.65 -4.99 -0.17
CA THR A 35 -26.57 -5.03 -1.15
C THR A 35 -25.44 -5.95 -0.68
N GLU A 36 -24.52 -6.26 -1.59
CA GLU A 36 -23.31 -7.00 -1.26
C GLU A 36 -22.56 -6.32 -0.10
N ASN A 37 -22.07 -7.14 0.85
CA ASN A 37 -21.38 -6.73 2.09
C ASN A 37 -22.25 -6.16 3.23
N PHE A 38 -23.57 -6.14 3.11
CA PHE A 38 -24.46 -5.71 4.20
C PHE A 38 -25.48 -6.78 4.59
N GLY A 39 -25.92 -6.74 5.85
CA GLY A 39 -26.93 -7.63 6.42
C GLY A 39 -27.66 -7.00 7.59
N GLY A 40 -28.50 -7.77 8.27
CA GLY A 40 -29.42 -7.25 9.31
C GLY A 40 -30.80 -6.95 8.75
N ILE A 41 -31.73 -6.61 9.64
CA ILE A 41 -33.15 -6.41 9.29
C ILE A 41 -33.33 -5.18 8.40
N ARG A 42 -32.49 -4.17 8.60
CA ARG A 42 -32.45 -2.91 7.88
C ARG A 42 -31.13 -2.73 7.12
N CYS A 43 -30.39 -3.80 6.85
CA CYS A 43 -29.07 -3.73 6.19
C CYS A 43 -28.04 -2.88 6.96
N GLU A 44 -28.19 -2.78 8.29
CA GLU A 44 -27.36 -1.98 9.19
C GLU A 44 -26.01 -2.63 9.54
N VAL A 45 -25.89 -3.95 9.36
CA VAL A 45 -24.69 -4.71 9.71
C VAL A 45 -23.76 -4.77 8.51
N ASN A 46 -22.54 -4.26 8.65
CA ASN A 46 -21.49 -4.50 7.68
C ASN A 46 -20.94 -5.93 7.88
N LEU A 47 -21.03 -6.77 6.85
CA LEU A 47 -20.64 -8.18 6.93
C LEU A 47 -19.14 -8.35 7.19
N SER A 48 -18.29 -7.41 6.77
CA SER A 48 -16.86 -7.41 7.08
C SER A 48 -16.58 -7.26 8.58
N CYS A 49 -17.51 -6.69 9.34
CA CYS A 49 -17.37 -6.50 10.78
C CYS A 49 -17.73 -7.73 11.61
N ILE A 50 -18.43 -8.74 11.07
CA ILE A 50 -18.95 -9.88 11.84
C ILE A 50 -17.85 -10.60 12.66
N GLY A 51 -16.64 -10.73 12.10
CA GLY A 51 -15.54 -11.43 12.77
C GLY A 51 -14.86 -10.66 13.91
N ILE A 52 -15.02 -9.34 13.99
CA ILE A 52 -14.26 -8.45 14.90
C ILE A 52 -15.16 -7.58 15.78
N ASP A 53 -16.41 -7.36 15.40
CA ASP A 53 -17.38 -6.48 16.04
C ASP A 53 -17.53 -6.74 17.54
N GLN A 54 -17.57 -8.02 17.96
CA GLN A 54 -17.59 -8.37 19.39
C GLN A 54 -16.31 -7.95 20.12
N SER A 55 -15.14 -8.11 19.49
CA SER A 55 -13.86 -7.67 20.05
C SER A 55 -13.78 -6.15 20.17
N CYS A 56 -14.25 -5.41 19.15
CA CYS A 56 -14.32 -3.95 19.22
C CYS A 56 -15.20 -3.50 20.40
N ARG A 57 -16.39 -4.09 20.55
CA ARG A 57 -17.30 -3.76 21.65
C ARG A 57 -16.70 -3.95 23.05
N ILE A 58 -15.89 -4.99 23.26
CA ILE A 58 -15.22 -5.22 24.56
C ILE A 58 -14.30 -4.05 24.94
N MET A 59 -13.77 -3.35 23.94
CA MET A 59 -12.89 -2.18 24.12
C MET A 59 -13.67 -0.84 24.09
N ASN A 60 -15.00 -0.87 24.13
CA ASN A 60 -15.86 0.28 23.85
C ASN A 60 -15.59 0.94 22.48
N ALA A 61 -15.06 0.19 21.53
CA ALA A 61 -14.79 0.62 20.17
C ALA A 61 -15.90 0.17 19.21
N VAL A 62 -16.00 0.81 18.05
CA VAL A 62 -16.96 0.47 16.99
C VAL A 62 -16.19 -0.09 15.80
N CYS A 63 -16.70 -1.15 15.17
CA CYS A 63 -16.10 -1.65 13.94
C CYS A 63 -16.44 -0.73 12.77
N VAL A 64 -15.42 -0.32 12.01
CA VAL A 64 -15.55 0.45 10.77
C VAL A 64 -14.75 -0.22 9.67
N VAL A 65 -15.10 0.08 8.42
CA VAL A 65 -14.36 -0.43 7.24
C VAL A 65 -13.62 0.73 6.60
N ILE A 66 -12.28 0.65 6.56
CA ILE A 66 -11.39 1.64 5.97
C ILE A 66 -10.51 0.93 4.94
N ASP A 67 -10.48 1.42 3.70
CA ASP A 67 -9.72 0.82 2.60
C ASP A 67 -9.94 -0.71 2.47
N ASN A 68 -11.19 -1.16 2.56
CA ASN A 68 -11.61 -2.57 2.55
C ASN A 68 -11.12 -3.43 3.75
N HIS A 69 -10.63 -2.81 4.82
CA HIS A 69 -10.23 -3.51 6.05
C HIS A 69 -11.17 -3.18 7.21
N ALA A 70 -11.64 -4.21 7.92
CA ALA A 70 -12.45 -4.05 9.12
C ALA A 70 -11.55 -3.79 10.35
N ILE A 71 -11.67 -2.59 10.92
CA ILE A 71 -10.83 -2.11 12.01
C ILE A 71 -11.71 -1.52 13.12
N CYS A 72 -11.25 -1.59 14.38
CA CYS A 72 -11.96 -0.96 15.49
C CYS A 72 -11.57 0.53 15.57
N GLU A 73 -12.56 1.40 15.43
CA GLU A 73 -12.47 2.82 15.78
C GLU A 73 -12.77 3.01 17.27
N CYS A 74 -11.81 3.58 17.99
CA CYS A 74 -11.89 3.82 19.40
C CYS A 74 -12.69 5.11 19.70
N PRO A 75 -13.21 5.29 20.93
CA PRO A 75 -14.06 6.44 21.28
C PRO A 75 -13.48 7.82 20.99
N ASN A 76 -12.15 7.94 20.93
CA ASN A 76 -11.45 9.19 20.68
C ASN A 76 -11.20 9.46 19.18
N GLY A 77 -11.80 8.66 18.29
CA GLY A 77 -11.61 8.73 16.83
C GLY A 77 -10.30 8.11 16.33
N THR A 78 -9.48 7.54 17.23
CA THR A 78 -8.27 6.80 16.85
C THR A 78 -8.59 5.37 16.44
N LEU A 79 -7.68 4.71 15.73
CA LEU A 79 -7.88 3.34 15.29
C LEU A 79 -7.10 2.37 16.16
N TYR A 80 -7.66 1.20 16.40
CA TYR A 80 -6.98 0.14 17.13
C TYR A 80 -5.83 -0.42 16.29
N HIS A 81 -4.60 -0.23 16.76
CA HIS A 81 -3.41 -0.73 16.10
C HIS A 81 -3.02 -2.09 16.67
N ARG A 82 -3.11 -3.14 15.84
CA ARG A 82 -2.87 -4.52 16.27
C ARG A 82 -1.46 -4.75 16.81
N LYS A 83 -0.45 -4.08 16.23
CA LYS A 83 0.96 -4.28 16.61
C LYS A 83 1.31 -3.64 17.96
N SER A 84 0.77 -2.46 18.26
CA SER A 84 0.97 -1.82 19.57
C SER A 84 -0.01 -2.30 20.62
N GLY A 85 -1.17 -2.83 20.20
CA GLY A 85 -2.26 -3.22 21.08
C GLY A 85 -3.00 -2.02 21.68
N LEU A 86 -2.84 -0.82 21.10
CA LEU A 86 -3.36 0.44 21.61
C LEU A 86 -4.19 1.16 20.55
N CYS A 87 -5.09 2.02 21.02
CA CYS A 87 -5.80 2.98 20.17
C CYS A 87 -4.88 4.18 19.90
N GLU A 88 -4.43 4.33 18.66
CA GLU A 88 -3.53 5.41 18.25
C GLU A 88 -3.87 5.92 16.85
N ASP A 89 -3.33 7.07 16.48
CA ASP A 89 -3.39 7.50 15.10
C ASP A 89 -2.38 6.67 14.28
N ILE A 90 -2.90 5.66 13.58
CA ILE A 90 -2.10 4.73 12.78
C ILE A 90 -1.46 5.46 11.60
N CYS A 91 -2.09 6.53 11.10
CA CYS A 91 -1.59 7.38 10.01
C CYS A 91 -1.28 8.81 10.48
N ASP A 92 -0.64 8.94 11.65
CA ASP A 92 -0.07 10.22 12.09
C ASP A 92 0.90 10.74 10.99
N PRO A 93 0.79 12.01 10.57
CA PRO A 93 1.62 12.61 9.52
C PRO A 93 3.14 12.46 9.74
N ARG A 94 3.59 12.20 10.96
CA ARG A 94 5.00 11.99 11.32
C ARG A 94 5.49 10.56 11.06
N LYS A 95 4.62 9.60 10.76
CA LYS A 95 5.01 8.20 10.51
C LYS A 95 5.51 7.94 9.09
N CYS A 96 5.00 8.67 8.09
CA CYS A 96 5.47 8.59 6.71
C CYS A 96 5.97 9.98 6.28
N LEU A 97 7.29 10.22 6.34
CA LEU A 97 7.87 11.55 6.08
C LEU A 97 7.76 11.95 4.61
N HIS A 98 8.15 11.05 3.71
CA HIS A 98 8.14 11.26 2.25
C HIS A 98 7.34 10.16 1.56
N GLY A 99 6.06 10.04 1.91
CA GLY A 99 5.20 9.00 1.40
C GLY A 99 3.76 9.11 1.87
N LYS A 100 2.88 8.30 1.27
CA LYS A 100 1.49 8.19 1.67
C LYS A 100 1.32 7.05 2.68
N CYS A 101 0.62 7.33 3.78
CA CYS A 101 0.21 6.27 4.71
C CYS A 101 -0.97 5.48 4.15
N GLU A 102 -0.87 4.16 4.16
CA GLU A 102 -1.93 3.24 3.76
C GLU A 102 -2.21 2.25 4.90
N ILE A 103 -3.48 2.10 5.28
CA ILE A 103 -3.90 1.16 6.32
C ILE A 103 -4.01 -0.23 5.71
N ILE A 104 -3.36 -1.20 6.35
CA ILE A 104 -3.34 -2.61 5.93
C ILE A 104 -3.50 -3.49 7.17
N GLU A 105 -4.47 -4.40 7.18
CA GLU A 105 -4.66 -5.40 8.26
C GLU A 105 -4.55 -4.85 9.71
N ASN A 106 -5.17 -3.70 9.99
CA ASN A 106 -5.13 -3.03 11.30
C ASN A 106 -3.71 -2.57 11.73
N THR A 107 -2.86 -2.29 10.74
CA THR A 107 -1.57 -1.59 10.83
C THR A 107 -1.48 -0.58 9.66
N TYR A 108 -0.31 0.03 9.47
CA TYR A 108 -0.01 0.87 8.31
C TYR A 108 1.23 0.40 7.57
N LYS A 109 1.33 0.87 6.33
CA LYS A 109 2.53 0.88 5.50
C LYS A 109 2.69 2.26 4.89
N CYS A 110 3.93 2.72 4.78
CA CYS A 110 4.24 3.92 4.01
C CYS A 110 4.54 3.54 2.56
N ASN A 111 3.80 4.14 1.64
CA ASN A 111 4.06 4.10 0.22
C ASN A 111 4.98 5.29 -0.13
N CYS A 112 6.27 5.03 -0.25
CA CYS A 112 7.29 6.07 -0.39
C CYS A 112 7.25 6.74 -1.76
N GLU A 113 7.48 8.06 -1.75
CA GLU A 113 7.68 8.85 -2.96
C GLU A 113 8.99 8.46 -3.65
N GLN A 114 9.10 8.77 -4.94
CA GLN A 114 10.28 8.47 -5.72
C GLN A 114 11.55 9.08 -5.09
N GLY A 115 12.59 8.28 -4.93
CA GLY A 115 13.85 8.71 -4.31
C GLY A 115 13.86 8.63 -2.79
N TYR A 116 12.82 8.06 -2.17
CA TYR A 116 12.77 7.78 -0.74
C TYR A 116 12.46 6.30 -0.45
N THR A 117 12.99 5.80 0.66
CA THR A 117 12.88 4.40 1.09
C THR A 117 12.91 4.30 2.62
N GLY A 118 12.83 3.08 3.13
CA GLY A 118 12.68 2.78 4.55
C GLY A 118 11.22 2.67 4.98
N ASN A 119 10.99 2.16 6.20
CA ASN A 119 9.64 1.94 6.72
C ASN A 119 8.85 3.22 6.94
N HIS A 120 9.54 4.35 7.12
CA HIS A 120 8.97 5.67 7.37
C HIS A 120 9.23 6.65 6.22
N CYS A 121 9.79 6.16 5.10
CA CYS A 121 10.20 6.98 3.96
C CYS A 121 11.13 8.14 4.38
N ASP A 122 12.00 7.89 5.35
CA ASP A 122 12.92 8.84 5.94
C ASP A 122 14.34 8.76 5.35
N GLU A 123 14.61 7.71 4.56
CA GLU A 123 15.87 7.51 3.88
C GLU A 123 15.78 7.94 2.43
N LYS A 124 16.75 8.70 1.91
CA LYS A 124 16.85 8.94 0.47
C LYS A 124 17.37 7.68 -0.20
N GLU A 125 16.69 7.20 -1.24
CA GLU A 125 17.22 6.16 -2.11
C GLU A 125 18.57 6.64 -2.65
N LYS A 126 19.63 5.89 -2.33
CA LYS A 126 20.91 6.07 -2.98
C LYS A 126 20.68 5.62 -4.41
N GLY A 127 20.42 6.58 -5.29
CA GLY A 127 20.21 6.31 -6.72
C GLY A 127 21.26 5.32 -7.17
N ASN A 128 20.79 4.20 -7.72
CA ASN A 128 21.68 3.22 -8.31
C ASN A 128 22.49 4.00 -9.34
N HIS A 129 23.78 4.21 -9.09
CA HIS A 129 24.68 4.83 -10.06
C HIS A 129 24.92 3.80 -11.16
N GLU A 130 23.85 3.50 -11.90
CA GLU A 130 23.89 2.66 -13.08
C GLU A 130 24.88 3.36 -14.02
N ASN A 131 25.99 2.68 -14.29
CA ASN A 131 27.12 3.11 -15.12
C ASN A 131 28.26 3.90 -14.43
N PHE A 132 28.59 3.63 -13.15
CA PHE A 132 29.98 3.93 -12.73
C PHE A 132 30.89 2.87 -13.32
N VAL A 133 31.26 3.03 -14.59
CA VAL A 133 32.38 2.29 -15.19
C VAL A 133 33.60 2.70 -14.38
N PRO A 134 34.13 1.83 -13.51
CA PRO A 134 35.13 2.27 -12.56
C PRO A 134 36.35 2.79 -13.32
N TRP A 135 36.94 3.90 -12.90
CA TRP A 135 38.11 4.46 -13.57
C TRP A 135 39.23 3.43 -13.78
N PHE A 136 39.35 2.43 -12.90
CA PHE A 136 40.28 1.32 -13.09
C PHE A 136 40.01 0.48 -14.34
N THR A 137 38.75 0.28 -14.74
CA THR A 137 38.40 -0.44 -15.97
C THR A 137 38.79 0.35 -17.21
N VAL A 138 38.57 1.68 -17.20
CA VAL A 138 39.00 2.57 -18.28
C VAL A 138 40.52 2.57 -18.40
N ILE A 139 41.23 2.69 -17.28
CA ILE A 139 42.70 2.66 -17.24
C ILE A 139 43.24 1.30 -17.71
N ALA A 140 42.62 0.19 -17.32
CA ALA A 140 43.03 -1.15 -17.77
C ALA A 140 42.86 -1.32 -19.29
N SER A 141 41.74 -0.84 -19.86
CA SER A 141 41.51 -0.86 -21.30
C SER A 141 42.53 -0.02 -22.08
N ILE A 142 42.86 1.17 -21.58
CA ILE A 142 43.87 2.05 -22.20
C ILE A 142 45.26 1.38 -22.15
N ASN A 143 45.66 0.86 -20.99
CA ASN A 143 46.97 0.20 -20.85
C ASN A 143 47.09 -1.04 -21.74
N LEU A 144 46.05 -1.86 -21.82
CA LEU A 144 46.02 -3.03 -22.71
C LEU A 144 46.20 -2.62 -24.17
N PHE A 145 45.50 -1.56 -24.60
CA PHE A 145 45.62 -1.04 -25.96
C PHE A 145 47.03 -0.53 -26.26
N VAL A 146 47.65 0.22 -25.34
CA VAL A 146 49.04 0.68 -25.46
C VAL A 146 50.00 -0.50 -25.55
N CYS A 147 49.83 -1.54 -24.72
CA CYS A 147 50.65 -2.75 -24.79
C CYS A 147 50.56 -3.44 -26.16
N VAL A 148 49.36 -3.59 -26.71
CA VAL A 148 49.16 -4.19 -28.04
C VAL A 148 49.84 -3.38 -29.14
N LEU A 149 49.74 -2.04 -29.09
CA LEU A 149 50.43 -1.17 -30.04
C LEU A 149 51.95 -1.27 -29.93
N LEU A 150 52.50 -1.30 -28.71
CA LEU A 150 53.94 -1.44 -28.50
C LEU A 150 54.46 -2.79 -28.98
N ILE A 151 53.74 -3.88 -28.69
CA ILE A 151 54.08 -5.22 -29.18
C ILE A 151 54.01 -5.25 -30.71
N GLY A 152 52.96 -4.69 -31.31
CA GLY A 152 52.80 -4.60 -32.76
C GLY A 152 53.93 -3.83 -33.44
N MET A 153 54.30 -2.67 -32.89
CA MET A 153 55.43 -1.86 -33.38
C MET A 153 56.75 -2.62 -33.28
N PHE A 154 57.01 -3.31 -32.18
CA PHE A 154 58.21 -4.11 -32.01
C PHE A 154 58.28 -5.26 -33.02
N CYS A 155 57.16 -5.96 -33.26
CA CYS A 155 57.07 -6.99 -34.29
C CYS A 155 57.38 -6.45 -35.69
N VAL A 156 56.82 -5.29 -36.07
CA VAL A 156 57.09 -4.66 -37.37
C VAL A 156 58.58 -4.31 -37.52
N VAL A 157 59.18 -3.70 -36.50
CA VAL A 157 60.62 -3.38 -36.51
C VAL A 157 61.48 -4.64 -36.63
N CYS A 158 61.14 -5.71 -35.93
CA CYS A 158 61.82 -7.00 -36.05
C CYS A 158 61.70 -7.58 -37.46
N GLN A 159 60.53 -7.54 -38.09
CA GLN A 159 60.34 -8.04 -39.46
C GLN A 159 61.15 -7.22 -40.49
N ILE A 160 61.21 -5.90 -40.33
CA ILE A 160 62.02 -5.02 -41.17
C ILE A 160 63.51 -5.36 -41.01
N LYS A 161 63.99 -5.53 -39.77
CA LYS A 161 65.38 -5.87 -39.48
C LYS A 161 65.77 -7.25 -40.02
N SER A 162 64.90 -8.24 -39.90
CA SER A 162 65.08 -9.58 -40.47
C SER A 162 65.13 -9.54 -42.00
N SER A 163 64.30 -8.72 -42.64
CA SER A 163 64.29 -8.56 -44.10
C SER A 163 65.58 -7.92 -44.61
N ILE A 164 66.08 -6.88 -43.92
CA ILE A 164 67.33 -6.19 -44.28
C ILE A 164 68.56 -7.09 -44.07
N SER A 165 68.55 -7.97 -43.07
CA SER A 165 69.66 -8.90 -42.80
C SER A 165 69.72 -10.11 -43.76
N SER A 166 68.71 -10.26 -44.62
CA SER A 166 68.60 -11.36 -45.61
C SER A 166 68.88 -10.93 -47.06
N SER A 167 69.23 -9.66 -47.29
CA SER A 167 69.79 -9.13 -48.54
C SER A 167 71.28 -8.85 -48.38
#